data_AF-K1RNQ7-F1
#
_entry.id   AF-K1RNQ7-F1
#
_cell.length_a   1.000
_cell.length_b   1.000
_cell.length_c   1.000
_cell.angle_alpha   90.00
_cell.angle_beta   90.00
_cell.angle_gamma   90.00
#
_symmetry.space_group_name_H-M   'P 1'
#
loop_
_entity.id
_entity.type
_entity.pdbx_description
1 polymer ?
#
loop_
_entity_poly.entity_id
_entity_poly.type
_entity_poly.pdbx_seq_one_letter_code
_entity_poly.pdbx_strand_id
1 'polypeptide(L)'
;MTQAKPGDPIGLRNIDSCIVCGHCAAVCPTGSVRHSSFPPDKIHPIDRNGLPSPEQVLLLCKARRSNRALSDRPVPQEAIDRILEAAHRAPTASNRQEVSFTV
;
A
#
# COMPACT_ATOMS: atom_id res chain seq x y z
N MET A 1 13.50 -5.55 13.17
CA MET A 1 14.49 -4.79 13.97
C MET A 1 14.06 -4.85 15.41
N THR A 2 14.99 -5.13 16.32
CA THR A 2 14.66 -5.22 17.75
C THR A 2 15.82 -4.68 18.56
N GLN A 3 15.49 -4.02 19.67
CA GLN A 3 16.43 -3.72 20.74
C GLN A 3 16.04 -4.58 21.95
N ALA A 4 17.03 -5.11 22.68
CA ALA A 4 16.74 -5.85 23.90
C ALA A 4 16.32 -4.89 25.03
N LYS A 5 16.94 -3.71 25.08
CA LYS A 5 16.58 -2.58 25.94
C LYS A 5 16.65 -1.26 25.17
N PRO A 6 15.88 -0.23 25.56
CA PRO A 6 16.02 1.11 24.99
C PRO A 6 17.49 1.59 25.07
N GLY A 7 18.04 2.04 23.94
CA GLY A 7 19.42 2.51 23.84
C GLY A 7 20.44 1.45 23.37
N ASP A 8 20.07 0.17 23.32
CA ASP A 8 20.94 -0.88 22.77
C ASP A 8 21.12 -0.74 21.24
N PRO A 9 22.22 -1.28 20.67
CA PRO A 9 22.38 -1.38 19.22
C PRO A 9 21.17 -2.05 18.56
N ILE A 10 20.66 -1.43 17.49
CA ILE A 10 19.53 -1.98 16.74
C ILE A 10 20.02 -3.14 15.88
N GLY A 11 19.53 -4.34 16.17
CA GLY A 11 19.80 -5.54 15.37
C GLY A 11 18.65 -5.90 14.44
N LEU A 12 18.98 -6.55 13.33
CA LEU A 12 18.01 -7.30 12.53
C LEU A 12 17.75 -8.67 13.18
N ARG A 13 16.50 -9.13 13.15
CA ARG A 13 16.09 -10.47 13.62
C ARG A 13 15.16 -11.09 12.60
N ASN A 14 15.21 -12.42 12.47
CA ASN A 14 14.35 -13.23 11.60
C ASN A 14 14.33 -12.72 10.15
N ILE A 15 15.49 -12.34 9.60
CA ILE A 15 15.59 -11.79 8.23
C ILE A 15 14.99 -12.74 7.20
N ASP A 16 15.17 -14.05 7.39
CA ASP A 16 14.64 -15.12 6.52
C ASP A 16 13.11 -15.21 6.52
N SER A 17 12.44 -14.54 7.44
CA SER A 17 10.97 -14.44 7.50
C SER A 17 10.42 -13.20 6.79
N CYS A 18 11.28 -12.34 6.21
CA CYS A 18 10.86 -11.16 5.49
C CYS A 18 10.09 -11.54 4.22
N ILE A 19 8.81 -11.14 4.17
CA ILE A 19 7.95 -11.30 2.98
C ILE A 19 8.05 -10.14 1.99
N VAL A 20 9.05 -9.27 2.17
CA VAL A 20 9.33 -8.13 1.28
C VAL A 20 8.08 -7.24 1.10
N CYS A 21 7.32 -6.98 2.16
CA CYS A 21 6.08 -6.19 2.08
C CYS A 21 6.29 -4.67 2.13
N GLY A 22 7.51 -4.21 2.39
CA GLY A 22 7.84 -2.78 2.46
C GLY A 22 7.27 -2.01 3.65
N HIS A 23 6.40 -2.62 4.48
CA HIS A 23 5.72 -1.93 5.59
C HIS A 23 6.70 -1.25 6.55
N CYS A 24 7.79 -1.94 6.91
CA CYS A 24 8.81 -1.40 7.82
C CYS A 24 9.45 -0.09 7.32
N ALA A 25 9.64 0.05 6.01
CA ALA A 25 10.22 1.24 5.41
C ALA A 25 9.15 2.33 5.21
N ALA A 26 7.94 1.94 4.80
CA ALA A 26 6.83 2.86 4.52
C ALA A 26 6.27 3.57 5.77
N VAL A 27 6.21 2.89 6.93
CA VAL A 27 5.67 3.50 8.16
C VAL A 27 6.71 4.23 9.00
N CYS A 28 8.00 4.17 8.62
CA CYS A 28 9.08 4.77 9.40
C CYS A 28 9.03 6.30 9.29
N PRO A 29 8.68 7.03 10.37
CA PRO A 29 8.49 8.49 10.29
C PRO A 29 9.81 9.24 10.05
N THR A 30 10.93 8.67 10.47
CA THR A 30 12.27 9.28 10.37
C THR A 30 13.06 8.78 9.16
N GLY A 31 12.49 7.88 8.34
CA GLY A 31 13.20 7.28 7.20
C GLY A 31 14.45 6.48 7.59
N SER A 32 14.57 6.05 8.85
CA SER A 32 15.75 5.35 9.37
C SER A 32 15.85 3.89 8.92
N VAL A 33 14.74 3.29 8.49
CA VAL A 33 14.71 1.92 7.98
C VAL A 33 15.08 1.92 6.50
N ARG A 34 16.19 1.25 6.16
CA ARG A 34 16.60 1.00 4.77
C ARG A 34 16.38 -0.47 4.45
N HIS A 35 15.69 -0.73 3.35
CA HIS A 35 15.46 -2.08 2.84
C HIS A 35 15.98 -2.17 1.40
N SER A 36 16.77 -3.19 1.09
CA SER A 36 17.42 -3.33 -0.22
C SER A 36 16.43 -3.34 -1.40
N SER A 37 15.28 -4.01 -1.23
CA SER A 37 14.20 -4.04 -2.23
C SER A 37 13.37 -2.75 -2.33
N PHE A 38 13.49 -1.84 -1.36
CA PHE A 38 12.70 -0.59 -1.28
C PHE A 38 13.65 0.59 -1.07
N PRO A 39 14.37 1.02 -2.12
CA PRO A 39 15.25 2.16 -2.02
C PRO A 39 14.44 3.45 -1.72
N PRO A 40 15.04 4.47 -1.10
CA PRO A 40 14.32 5.62 -0.57
C PRO A 40 13.46 6.38 -1.60
N ASP A 41 13.89 6.43 -2.85
CA ASP A 41 13.17 7.04 -3.97
C ASP A 41 11.87 6.33 -4.34
N LYS A 42 11.72 5.06 -3.95
CA LYS A 42 10.51 4.25 -4.15
C LYS A 42 9.61 4.20 -2.91
N ILE A 43 10.00 4.88 -1.83
CA ILE A 43 9.19 5.00 -0.62
C ILE A 43 8.40 6.30 -0.72
N HIS A 44 7.09 6.18 -0.94
CA HIS A 44 6.21 7.33 -1.01
C HIS A 44 5.65 7.64 0.39
N PRO A 45 5.88 8.85 0.92
CA PRO A 45 5.30 9.23 2.21
C PRO A 45 3.77 9.28 2.11
N ILE A 46 3.11 8.78 3.14
CA ILE A 46 1.65 8.82 3.25
C ILE A 46 1.26 10.05 4.04
N ASP A 47 0.55 10.98 3.39
CA ASP A 47 -0.11 12.07 4.11
C ASP A 47 -1.32 11.53 4.87
N ARG A 48 -1.18 11.41 6.19
CA ARG A 48 -2.25 10.91 7.06
C ARG A 48 -3.40 11.90 7.20
N ASN A 49 -3.17 13.19 6.94
CA ASN A 49 -4.24 14.19 6.94
C ASN A 49 -5.13 14.08 5.71
N GLY A 50 -4.66 13.41 4.65
CA GLY A 50 -5.43 13.10 3.44
C GLY A 50 -6.26 11.82 3.52
N LEU A 51 -6.24 11.10 4.65
CA LEU A 51 -7.06 9.89 4.81
C LEU A 51 -8.55 10.25 4.92
N PRO A 52 -9.45 9.42 4.35
CA PRO A 52 -10.88 9.67 4.46
C PRO A 52 -11.36 9.56 5.91
N SER A 53 -12.32 10.41 6.28
CA SER A 53 -13.02 10.28 7.56
C SER A 53 -13.80 8.96 7.64
N PRO A 54 -14.12 8.46 8.84
CA PRO A 54 -14.97 7.28 9.01
C PRO A 54 -16.31 7.40 8.25
N GLU A 55 -16.91 8.58 8.22
CA GLU A 55 -18.16 8.87 7.52
C GLU A 55 -17.97 8.80 5.99
N GLN A 56 -16.85 9.30 5.46
CA GLN A 56 -16.52 9.21 4.04
C GLN A 56 -16.32 7.75 3.60
N VAL A 57 -15.63 6.94 4.41
CA VAL A 57 -15.48 5.49 4.15
C VAL A 57 -16.83 4.79 4.20
N LEU A 58 -17.67 5.09 5.21
CA LEU A 58 -19.01 4.51 5.31
C LEU A 58 -19.88 4.90 4.10
N LEU A 59 -19.82 6.16 3.66
CA LEU A 59 -20.54 6.63 2.49
C LEU A 59 -20.11 5.87 1.23
N LEU A 60 -18.80 5.70 1.01
CA LEU A 60 -18.28 4.91 -0.10
C LEU A 60 -18.85 3.47 -0.08
N CYS A 61 -18.80 2.80 1.07
CA CYS A 61 -19.36 1.47 1.24
C CYS A 61 -20.88 1.42 0.97
N LYS A 62 -21.63 2.43 1.42
CA LYS A 62 -23.07 2.55 1.19
C LYS A 62 -23.41 2.85 -0.27
N ALA A 63 -22.62 3.64 -0.97
CA ALA A 63 -22.87 4.05 -2.35
C ALA A 63 -22.43 2.99 -3.37
N ARG A 64 -21.36 2.24 -3.08
CA ARG A 64 -20.84 1.23 -4.00
C ARG A 64 -21.87 0.12 -4.23
N ARG A 65 -22.37 0.02 -5.46
CA ARG A 65 -23.27 -1.03 -5.92
C ARG A 65 -22.77 -1.59 -7.24
N SER A 66 -23.14 -2.83 -7.53
CA SER A 66 -22.93 -3.39 -8.86
C SER A 66 -23.80 -2.60 -9.85
N ASN A 67 -23.17 -1.79 -10.70
CA ASN A 67 -23.87 -1.13 -11.79
C ASN A 67 -23.90 -2.06 -13.02
N ARG A 68 -25.08 -2.24 -13.61
CA ARG A 68 -25.28 -3.07 -14.82
C ARG A 68 -25.74 -2.25 -16.03
N ALA A 69 -25.85 -0.94 -15.88
CA ALA A 69 -26.14 0.00 -16.96
C ALA A 69 -24.92 0.90 -17.17
N LEU A 70 -24.12 0.58 -18.19
CA LEU A 70 -22.91 1.32 -18.55
C LEU A 70 -23.18 2.11 -19.84
N SER A 71 -22.56 3.28 -19.99
CA SER A 71 -22.62 4.04 -21.24
C SER A 71 -21.52 3.58 -22.20
N ASP A 72 -21.72 3.74 -23.51
CA ASP A 72 -20.74 3.40 -24.56
C ASP A 72 -19.54 4.38 -24.65
N ARG A 73 -19.42 5.31 -23.69
CA ARG A 73 -18.29 6.24 -23.65
C ARG A 73 -17.03 5.50 -23.22
N PRO A 74 -15.92 5.61 -23.99
CA PRO A 74 -14.67 4.98 -23.60
C PRO A 74 -14.12 5.60 -22.31
N VAL A 75 -13.51 4.76 -21.48
CA VAL A 75 -12.83 5.21 -20.25
C VAL A 75 -11.47 5.80 -20.64
N PRO A 76 -11.12 7.02 -20.20
CA PRO A 76 -9.79 7.58 -20.45
C PRO A 76 -8.67 6.70 -19.88
N GLN A 77 -7.56 6.55 -20.61
CA GLN A 77 -6.44 5.71 -20.18
C GLN A 77 -5.89 6.09 -18.80
N GLU A 78 -5.78 7.38 -18.51
CA GLU A 78 -5.34 7.87 -17.20
C GLU A 78 -6.24 7.37 -16.05
N ALA A 79 -7.55 7.24 -16.28
CA ALA A 79 -8.46 6.72 -15.27
C ALA A 79 -8.24 5.22 -15.05
N ILE A 80 -7.99 4.46 -16.13
CA ILE A 80 -7.62 3.04 -16.06
C ILE A 80 -6.32 2.89 -15.25
N ASP A 81 -5.29 3.67 -15.56
CA ASP A 81 -3.99 3.61 -14.89
C ASP A 81 -4.13 3.88 -13.38
N ARG A 82 -4.94 4.87 -13.00
CA ARG A 82 -5.23 5.17 -11.58
C ARG A 82 -5.98 4.02 -10.88
N ILE A 83 -6.90 3.34 -11.58
CA ILE A 83 -7.61 2.17 -11.04
C ILE A 83 -6.62 1.01 -10.82
N LEU A 84 -5.77 0.74 -11.80
CA LEU A 84 -4.77 -0.33 -11.72
C LEU A 84 -3.74 -0.07 -10.63
N GLU A 85 -3.27 1.18 -10.49
CA GLU A 85 -2.37 1.57 -9.41
C GLU A 85 -3.02 1.33 -8.04
N ALA A 86 -4.28 1.77 -7.86
CA ALA A 86 -5.01 1.53 -6.62
C ALA A 86 -5.18 0.04 -6.31
N ALA A 87 -5.48 -0.78 -7.34
CA ALA A 87 -5.63 -2.23 -7.19
C ALA A 87 -4.28 -2.91 -6.87
N HIS A 88 -3.19 -2.48 -7.49
CA HIS A 88 -1.85 -3.00 -7.24
C HIS A 88 -1.37 -2.73 -5.80
N ARG A 89 -1.77 -1.61 -5.19
CA ARG A 89 -1.46 -1.28 -3.79
C ARG A 89 -2.29 -2.04 -2.76
N ALA A 90 -3.30 -2.80 -3.17
CA ALA A 90 -4.12 -3.57 -2.24
C ALA A 90 -3.30 -4.68 -1.56
N PRO A 91 -3.51 -4.93 -0.26
CA PRO A 91 -2.77 -5.98 0.44
C PRO A 91 -3.17 -7.37 -0.07
N THR A 92 -2.19 -8.27 -0.17
CA THR A 92 -2.39 -9.69 -0.48
C THR A 92 -1.77 -10.57 0.62
N ALA A 93 -2.22 -11.82 0.73
CA ALA A 93 -1.67 -12.77 1.69
C ALA A 93 -0.15 -12.90 1.51
N SER A 94 0.60 -12.63 2.59
CA SER A 94 2.07 -12.62 2.60
C SER A 94 2.71 -11.79 1.48
N ASN A 95 2.04 -10.73 1.01
CA ASN A 95 2.51 -9.89 -0.10
C ASN A 95 2.85 -10.67 -1.39
N ARG A 96 2.20 -11.81 -1.62
CA ARG A 96 2.51 -12.64 -2.80
C ARG A 96 2.18 -11.97 -4.13
N GLN A 97 1.21 -11.05 -4.14
CA GLN A 97 0.76 -10.34 -5.35
C GLN A 97 0.47 -11.29 -6.53
N GLU A 98 0.01 -12.51 -6.25
CA GLU A 98 -0.38 -13.54 -7.23
C GLU A 98 -1.73 -13.20 -7.89
N VAL A 99 -1.82 -11.98 -8.43
CA VAL A 99 -3.00 -11.43 -9.10
C VAL A 99 -2.56 -10.76 -10.40
N SER A 100 -3.42 -10.84 -11.43
CA SER A 100 -3.21 -10.17 -12.71
C SER A 100 -4.46 -9.41 -13.11
N PHE A 101 -4.28 -8.29 -13.81
CA PHE A 101 -5.38 -7.50 -14.35
C PHE A 101 -5.42 -7.66 -15.87
N THR A 102 -6.61 -7.90 -16.40
CA THR A 102 -6.89 -7.83 -17.84
C THR A 102 -7.87 -6.68 -18.03
N VAL A 103 -7.53 -5.76 -18.91
CA VAL A 103 -8.29 -4.54 -19.19
C VAL A 103 -8.68 -4.53 -20.65
#